data_AF-A0A970BMP6-F1
#
_entry.id   AF-A0A970BMP6-F1
#
_cell.length_a   1.000
_cell.length_b   1.000
_cell.length_c   1.000
_cell.angle_alpha   90.00
_cell.angle_beta   90.00
_cell.angle_gamma   90.00
#
_symmetry.space_group_name_H-M   'P 1'
#
loop_
_entity.id
_entity.type
_entity.pdbx_description
1 polymer ?
#
loop_
_entity_poly.entity_id
_entity_poly.type
_entity_poly.pdbx_seq_one_letter_code
_entity_poly.pdbx_strand_id
1 'polypeptide(L)' 'MQRKGEFWEWIRSIVVAVILAVLIRIFIIEIFLVEGNSMYPTLKDNERLVVNKFIYRLQE' A
#
# COMPACT_ATOMS: atom_id res chain seq x y z
N MET A 1 -36.29 -17.19 3.66
CA MET A 1 -35.12 -17.16 4.58
C MET A 1 -33.84 -17.29 3.76
N GLN A 2 -33.21 -16.19 3.31
CA GLN A 2 -32.01 -16.25 2.43
C GLN A 2 -30.91 -15.23 2.77
N ARG A 3 -30.95 -14.55 3.92
CA ARG A 3 -30.00 -13.44 4.22
C ARG A 3 -28.65 -13.86 4.83
N LYS A 4 -28.49 -15.14 5.21
CA LYS A 4 -27.24 -15.58 5.87
C LYS A 4 -26.09 -15.75 4.87
N GLY A 5 -26.37 -16.19 3.63
CA GLY A 5 -25.33 -16.41 2.60
C GLY A 5 -24.70 -15.10 2.11
N GLU A 6 -25.53 -14.09 1.82
CA GLU A 6 -25.08 -12.81 1.25
C GLU A 6 -24.06 -12.08 2.14
N PHE A 7 -24.27 -12.09 3.46
CA PHE A 7 -23.34 -11.47 4.41
C PHE A 7 -21.98 -12.19 4.43
N TRP A 8 -21.98 -13.52 4.36
CA TRP A 8 -20.75 -14.31 4.30
C TRP A 8 -19.99 -14.13 2.98
N GLU A 9 -20.71 -13.97 1.86
CA GLU A 9 -20.11 -13.66 0.56
C GLU A 9 -19.46 -12.27 0.55
N TRP A 10 -20.11 -11.28 1.16
CA TRP A 10 -19.54 -9.94 1.33
C TRP A 10 -18.27 -9.95 2.18
N ILE A 11 -18.28 -10.66 3.32
CA ILE A 11 -17.08 -10.80 4.16
C ILE A 11 -15.94 -11.45 3.38
N ARG A 12 -16.21 -12.54 2.66
CA ARG A 12 -15.18 -13.23 1.86
C ARG A 12 -14.56 -12.29 0.83
N SER A 13 -15.39 -11.47 0.19
CA SER A 13 -14.94 -10.49 -0.82
C SER A 13 -14.07 -9.40 -0.21
N ILE A 14 -14.45 -8.86 0.96
CA ILE A 14 -13.66 -7.87 1.70
C ILE A 14 -12.31 -8.46 2.12
N VAL A 15 -12.30 -9.70 2.63
CA VAL A 15 -11.06 -10.37 3.05
C VAL A 15 -10.08 -10.48 1.87
N VAL A 16 -10.56 -10.91 0.70
CA VAL A 16 -9.71 -10.98 -0.50
C VAL A 16 -9.21 -9.60 -0.91
N ALA A 17 -10.06 -8.57 -0.88
CA ALA A 17 -9.66 -7.20 -1.21
C ALA A 17 -8.59 -6.66 -0.24
N VAL A 18 -8.71 -6.93 1.06
CA VAL A 18 -7.73 -6.52 2.07
C VAL A 18 -6.39 -7.23 1.85
N ILE A 19 -6.40 -8.53 1.57
CA ILE A 19 -5.17 -9.28 1.28
C ILE A 19 -4.47 -8.69 0.06
N LEU A 20 -5.21 -8.44 -1.02
CA LEU A 20 -4.66 -7.82 -2.23
C LEU A 20 -4.12 -6.41 -1.95
N ALA A 21 -4.83 -5.59 -1.17
CA ALA A 21 -4.38 -4.26 -0.79
C ALA A 21 -3.08 -4.29 0.01
N VAL A 22 -2.94 -5.23 0.95
CA VAL A 22 -1.71 -5.43 1.74
C VAL A 22 -0.56 -5.85 0.82
N LEU A 23 -0.78 -6.79 -0.10
CA LEU A 23 0.23 -7.21 -1.07
C LEU A 23 0.70 -6.04 -1.95
N ILE A 24 -0.25 -5.24 -2.47
CA ILE A 24 0.08 -4.05 -3.26
C ILE A 24 0.94 -3.06 -2.46
N ARG A 25 0.60 -2.85 -1.18
CA ARG A 25 1.35 -1.93 -0.30
C ARG A 25 2.76 -2.43 0.03
N ILE A 26 2.94 -3.76 0.17
CA ILE A 26 4.25 -4.34 0.47
C ILE A 26 5.15 -4.33 -0.78
N PHE A 27 4.59 -4.67 -1.95
CA PHE A 27 5.38 -4.98 -3.15
C PHE A 27 5.42 -3.87 -4.20
N ILE A 28 4.39 -3.03 -4.29
CA ILE A 28 4.24 -2.08 -5.42
C ILE A 28 4.49 -0.65 -4.96
N ILE A 29 3.73 -0.16 -3.97
CA ILE A 29 3.74 1.25 -3.57
C ILE A 29 3.82 1.44 -2.06
N GLU A 30 4.62 2.41 -1.62
CA GLU A 30 4.60 2.88 -0.24
C GLU A 30 4.73 4.40 -0.17
N ILE A 31 3.97 5.02 0.74
CA ILE A 31 4.01 6.45 0.97
C ILE A 31 4.79 6.72 2.25
N PHE A 32 5.92 7.41 2.14
CA PHE A 32 6.77 7.81 3.27
C PHE A 32 6.66 9.31 3.52
N LEU A 33 6.68 9.70 4.79
CA LEU A 33 6.90 11.09 5.19
C LEU A 33 8.40 11.26 5.41
N VAL A 34 8.98 12.30 4.81
CA VAL A 34 10.38 12.65 5.04
C VAL A 34 10.47 13.35 6.39
N GLU A 35 11.19 12.72 7.32
CA GLU A 35 11.47 13.29 8.64
C GLU A 35 12.96 13.67 8.72
N GLY A 36 13.24 14.96 8.89
CA GLY A 36 14.57 15.50 9.12
C GLY A 36 15.35 15.92 7.86
N ASN A 37 16.50 16.58 8.09
CA ASN A 37 17.33 17.19 7.03
C ASN A 37 18.29 16.21 6.33
N SER A 38 18.19 14.90 6.58
CA SER A 38 19.15 13.90 6.07
C SER A 38 19.14 13.77 4.54
N MET A 39 18.05 14.19 3.90
CA MET A 39 17.87 14.16 2.45
C MET A 39 17.93 15.57 1.81
N TYR A 40 18.36 16.59 2.55
CA TYR A 40 18.55 17.94 1.99
C TYR A 40 19.77 17.98 1.05
N PRO A 41 19.70 18.63 -0.14
CA PRO A 41 18.60 19.47 -0.65
C PRO A 41 17.57 18.71 -1.53
N THR A 42 17.73 17.41 -1.73
CA THR A 42 16.89 16.61 -2.65
C THR A 42 15.44 16.51 -2.19
N LEU A 43 15.23 16.36 -0.87
CA LEU A 43 13.92 16.23 -0.25
C LEU A 43 13.86 17.13 0.98
N LYS A 44 12.78 17.91 1.10
CA LYS A 44 12.55 18.81 2.22
C LYS A 44 11.81 18.09 3.33
N ASP A 45 12.05 18.56 4.55
CA ASP A 45 11.35 18.08 5.73
C ASP A 45 9.82 18.23 5.55
N ASN A 46 9.07 17.25 6.05
CA ASN A 46 7.61 17.13 5.91
C ASN A 46 7.08 16.92 4.48
N GLU A 47 7.93 16.63 3.50
CA GLU A 47 7.47 16.21 2.17
C GLU A 47 7.00 14.74 2.18
N ARG A 48 5.96 14.46 1.39
CA ARG A 48 5.41 13.11 1.22
C ARG A 48 5.93 12.50 -0.07
N LEU A 49 6.47 11.31 0.02
CA LEU A 49 7.02 10.58 -1.11
C LEU A 49 6.24 9.33 -1.39
N VAL A 50 5.95 9.10 -2.67
CA VAL A 50 5.37 7.86 -3.16
C VAL A 50 6.49 7.08 -3.83
N VAL A 51 6.91 5.98 -3.21
CA VAL A 51 7.99 5.14 -3.72
C VAL A 51 7.38 3.95 -4.47
N ASN A 52 7.79 3.78 -5.74
CA ASN A 52 7.47 2.59 -6.52
C ASN A 52 8.53 1.51 -6.27
N LYS A 53 8.17 0.52 -5.44
CA LYS A 53 9.04 -0.61 -5.08
C LYS A 53 9.12 -1.68 -6.17
N PHE A 54 8.16 -1.71 -7.09
CA PHE A 54 8.11 -2.71 -8.16
C PHE A 54 9.25 -2.51 -9.16
N ILE A 55 9.53 -1.27 -9.54
CA ILE A 55 10.63 -0.95 -10.48
C ILE A 55 11.98 -1.35 -9.89
N TYR A 56 12.21 -1.12 -8.60
CA TYR A 56 13.48 -1.47 -7.95
C TYR A 56 13.77 -2.98 -7.99
N ARG A 57 12.73 -3.83 -7.83
CA ARG A 57 12.88 -5.30 -7.90
C ARG A 57 13.02 -5.85 -9.32
N LEU A 58 12.62 -5.08 -10.34
CA LEU A 58 12.73 -5.49 -11.75
C LEU A 58 14.03 -5.03 -12.41
N GLN A 59 14.71 -4.05 -11.82
CA GLN A 59 15.93 -3.46 -12.38
C GLN A 59 17.22 -4.13 -11.87
N GLU A 60 17.13 -5.04 -10.90
CA GLU A 60 18.14 -6.06 -10.60
C GLU A 60 17.98 -7.28 -11.52
#